data_AF-A0A1B6EDJ7-F1
#
_entry.id   AF-A0A1B6EDJ7-F1
#
_cell.length_a   1.000
_cell.length_b   1.000
_cell.length_c   1.000
_cell.angle_alpha   90.00
_cell.angle_beta   90.00
_cell.angle_gamma   90.00
#
_symmetry.space_group_name_H-M   'P 1'
#
loop_
_entity.id
_entity.type
_entity.pdbx_description
1 polymer ?
#
loop_
_entity_poly.entity_id
_entity_poly.type
_entity_poly.pdbx_seq_one_letter_code
_entity_poly.pdbx_strand_id
1 'polypeptide(L)'
;MTDIKNTKQSKARYLLRMIPIEITCKAYLDDIKKAAEILFDKHFKCEPTTFSIVYNKRNNNNLLREEIIKSLAIIVTDKNCDHKADLKQAKFTILVEVMKNICCLAVIQDYFDLRKFNITELSKCPLEAGDTTIGNEQKELSDEDCVEPNKK
;
A
#
# COMPACT_ATOMS: atom_id res chain seq x y z
N MET A 1 -16.46 -1.14 -5.31
CA MET A 1 -15.39 -1.68 -6.20
C MET A 1 -15.80 -2.97 -6.90
N THR A 2 -16.54 -3.87 -6.25
CA THR A 2 -17.07 -5.11 -6.85
C THR A 2 -17.92 -4.86 -8.10
N ASP A 3 -18.74 -3.79 -8.10
CA ASP A 3 -19.53 -3.37 -9.27
C ASP A 3 -18.65 -3.10 -10.50
N ILE A 4 -17.55 -2.35 -10.35
CA ILE A 4 -16.62 -2.05 -11.45
C ILE A 4 -15.87 -3.32 -11.90
N LYS A 5 -15.52 -4.20 -10.95
CA LYS A 5 -14.89 -5.50 -11.28
C LYS A 5 -15.80 -6.35 -12.15
N ASN A 6 -17.11 -6.33 -11.90
CA ASN A 6 -18.12 -7.13 -12.60
C ASN A 6 -18.58 -6.50 -13.92
N THR A 7 -18.91 -5.21 -13.91
CA THR A 7 -19.44 -4.49 -15.08
C THR A 7 -18.36 -4.07 -16.07
N LYS A 8 -17.09 -4.00 -15.64
CA LYS A 8 -15.97 -3.45 -16.41
C LYS A 8 -16.19 -2.01 -16.90
N GLN A 9 -17.08 -1.26 -16.25
CA GLN A 9 -17.35 0.13 -16.59
C GLN A 9 -16.90 1.05 -15.47
N SER A 10 -16.07 2.04 -15.80
CA SER A 10 -15.77 3.14 -14.89
C SER A 10 -16.86 4.21 -15.01
N LYS A 11 -17.47 4.57 -13.88
CA LYS A 11 -18.40 5.71 -13.78
C LYS A 11 -17.68 7.05 -13.60
N ALA A 12 -16.35 7.03 -13.43
CA ALA A 12 -15.53 8.22 -13.20
C ALA A 12 -14.53 8.42 -14.35
N ARG A 13 -14.61 9.58 -15.02
CA ARG A 13 -13.82 9.88 -16.23
C ARG A 13 -12.32 10.12 -15.95
N TYR A 14 -12.00 10.77 -14.82
CA TYR A 14 -10.64 11.22 -14.52
C TYR A 14 -10.02 10.58 -13.26
N LEU A 15 -10.67 9.54 -12.72
CA LEU A 15 -10.23 8.89 -11.49
C LEU A 15 -9.35 7.68 -11.81
N LEU A 16 -8.04 7.80 -11.55
CA LEU A 16 -7.09 6.73 -11.81
C LEU A 16 -7.06 5.69 -10.68
N ARG A 17 -6.82 6.14 -9.44
CA ARG A 17 -6.62 5.26 -8.28
C ARG A 17 -7.28 5.81 -7.03
N MET A 18 -7.94 4.93 -6.28
CA MET A 18 -8.44 5.23 -4.94
C MET A 18 -7.56 4.60 -3.87
N ILE A 19 -7.48 5.25 -2.72
CA ILE A 19 -6.82 4.73 -1.52
C ILE A 19 -7.88 4.75 -0.41
N PRO A 20 -8.51 3.61 -0.09
CA PRO A 20 -9.51 3.58 0.97
C PRO A 20 -8.82 3.66 2.33
N ILE A 21 -9.40 4.46 3.24
CA ILE A 21 -8.88 4.72 4.59
C ILE A 21 -9.97 4.38 5.60
N GLU A 22 -9.60 3.68 6.68
CA GLU A 22 -10.52 3.36 7.79
C GLU A 22 -10.22 4.18 9.04
N ILE A 23 -8.94 4.37 9.36
CA ILE A 23 -8.51 5.14 10.52
C ILE A 23 -7.33 6.03 10.16
N THR A 24 -7.27 7.19 10.81
CA THR A 24 -6.18 8.15 10.68
C THR A 24 -5.57 8.41 12.06
N CYS A 25 -4.27 8.65 12.08
CA CYS A 25 -3.52 8.98 13.29
C CYS A 25 -2.36 9.92 12.95
N LYS A 26 -1.65 10.42 13.95
CA LYS A 26 -0.41 11.15 13.71
C LYS A 26 0.68 10.18 13.26
N ALA A 27 1.62 10.67 12.45
CA ALA A 27 2.73 9.90 11.92
C ALA A 27 3.85 9.67 12.95
N TYR A 28 3.49 9.20 14.15
CA TYR A 28 4.39 8.73 15.19
C TYR A 28 4.19 7.22 15.37
N LEU A 29 5.29 6.50 15.64
CA LEU A 29 5.25 5.04 15.70
C LEU A 29 4.24 4.52 16.74
N ASP A 30 4.19 5.12 17.93
CA ASP A 30 3.28 4.69 19.01
C ASP A 30 1.81 4.95 18.68
N ASP A 31 1.50 6.07 18.02
CA ASP A 31 0.14 6.39 17.59
C ASP A 31 -0.33 5.43 16.48
N ILE A 32 0.57 5.06 15.57
CA ILE A 32 0.31 4.08 14.52
C ILE A 32 0.03 2.70 15.12
N LYS A 33 0.82 2.26 16.12
CA LYS A 33 0.61 0.97 16.81
C LYS A 33 -0.76 0.92 17.50
N LYS A 34 -1.11 1.96 18.26
CA LYS A 34 -2.42 2.06 18.93
C LYS A 34 -3.58 2.04 17.93
N ALA A 35 -3.46 2.78 16.83
CA ALA A 35 -4.48 2.80 15.78
C ALA A 35 -4.59 1.42 15.08
N ALA A 36 -3.46 0.76 14.85
CA ALA A 36 -3.40 -0.56 14.26
C ALA A 36 -4.03 -1.64 15.15
N GLU A 37 -3.80 -1.62 16.46
CA GLU A 37 -4.43 -2.54 17.40
C GLU A 37 -5.96 -2.49 17.32
N ILE A 38 -6.54 -1.28 17.36
CA ILE A 38 -7.98 -1.06 17.25
C ILE A 38 -8.53 -1.55 15.90
N LEU A 39 -7.77 -1.34 14.83
CA LEU A 39 -8.16 -1.75 13.49
C LEU A 39 -8.09 -3.27 13.32
N PHE A 40 -7.00 -3.88 13.77
CA PHE A 40 -6.76 -5.32 13.62
C PHE A 40 -7.70 -6.14 14.50
N ASP A 41 -8.13 -5.60 15.63
CA ASP A 41 -9.17 -6.19 16.46
C ASP A 41 -10.53 -6.38 15.74
N LYS A 42 -10.76 -5.71 14.61
CA LYS A 42 -11.98 -5.89 13.83
C LYS A 42 -11.83 -6.95 12.74
N HIS A 43 -10.62 -7.14 12.22
CA HIS A 43 -10.38 -7.92 11.01
C HIS A 43 -9.62 -9.24 11.25
N PHE A 44 -8.77 -9.33 12.29
CA PHE A 44 -7.84 -10.44 12.53
C PHE A 44 -8.19 -11.29 13.78
N LYS A 45 -9.43 -11.25 14.28
CA LYS A 45 -9.82 -11.99 15.51
C LYS A 45 -10.21 -13.45 15.32
N CYS A 46 -10.70 -13.83 14.15
CA CYS A 46 -11.39 -15.12 14.00
C CYS A 46 -10.53 -16.20 13.34
N GLU A 47 -10.33 -16.11 12.03
CA GLU A 47 -9.79 -17.22 11.25
C GLU A 47 -8.33 -16.98 10.84
N PRO A 48 -7.52 -18.04 10.75
CA PRO A 48 -6.18 -17.95 10.18
C PRO A 48 -6.27 -17.49 8.72
N THR A 49 -5.73 -16.32 8.46
CA THR A 49 -5.71 -15.70 7.12
C THR A 49 -4.32 -15.25 6.71
N THR A 50 -4.10 -15.13 5.40
CA THR A 50 -2.90 -14.53 4.84
C THR A 50 -3.00 -13.01 4.83
N PHE A 51 -1.90 -12.34 5.15
CA PHE A 51 -1.84 -10.88 5.14
C PHE A 51 -0.62 -10.33 4.40
N SER A 52 -0.77 -9.13 3.84
CA SER A 52 0.34 -8.34 3.30
C SER A 52 0.31 -6.93 3.85
N ILE A 53 1.48 -6.30 3.98
CA ILE A 53 1.59 -4.92 4.44
C ILE A 53 2.15 -4.08 3.29
N VAL A 54 1.40 -3.07 2.86
CA VAL A 54 1.81 -2.13 1.81
C VAL A 54 2.04 -0.77 2.45
N TYR A 55 3.31 -0.38 2.51
CA TYR A 55 3.73 0.93 3.00
C TYR A 55 4.02 1.88 1.85
N ASN A 56 3.41 3.06 1.91
CA ASN A 56 3.67 4.21 1.04
C ASN A 56 3.87 5.46 1.89
N LYS A 57 4.80 6.32 1.47
CA LYS A 57 5.06 7.60 2.12
C LYS A 57 5.03 8.74 1.11
N ARG A 58 4.50 9.88 1.53
CA ARG A 58 4.51 11.15 0.80
C ARG A 58 5.03 12.24 1.72
N ASN A 59 6.15 12.84 1.32
CA ASN A 59 6.74 13.98 2.01
C ASN A 59 6.94 13.75 3.53
N ASN A 60 7.46 12.57 3.88
CA ASN A 60 7.86 12.21 5.25
C ASN A 60 9.19 11.46 5.21
N ASN A 61 10.16 11.90 6.02
CA ASN A 61 11.48 11.29 6.13
C ASN A 61 11.77 10.72 7.52
N ASN A 62 10.86 10.91 8.49
CA ASN A 62 11.09 10.52 9.88
C ASN A 62 10.74 9.05 10.16
N LEU A 63 9.81 8.47 9.40
CA LEU A 63 9.37 7.08 9.60
C LEU A 63 10.11 6.12 8.68
N LEU A 64 10.84 5.18 9.30
CA LEU A 64 11.51 4.08 8.60
C LEU A 64 10.48 3.00 8.21
N ARG A 65 10.47 2.67 6.92
CA ARG A 65 9.56 1.67 6.34
C ARG A 65 9.63 0.33 7.07
N GLU A 66 10.84 -0.16 7.31
CA GLU A 66 11.05 -1.48 7.91
C GLU A 66 10.53 -1.57 9.35
N GLU A 67 10.71 -0.50 10.13
CA GLU A 67 10.28 -0.44 11.52
C GLU A 67 8.76 -0.52 11.62
N ILE A 68 8.05 0.20 10.75
CA ILE A 68 6.59 0.15 10.66
C ILE A 68 6.11 -1.24 10.24
N ILE A 69 6.70 -1.82 9.19
CA ILE A 69 6.31 -3.15 8.71
C ILE A 69 6.53 -4.22 9.79
N LYS A 70 7.69 -4.21 10.46
CA LYS A 70 7.99 -5.15 11.56
C LYS A 70 7.03 -4.96 12.73
N SER A 71 6.79 -3.73 13.15
CA SER A 71 5.87 -3.42 14.26
C SER A 71 4.45 -3.90 13.97
N LEU A 72 3.93 -3.66 12.76
CA LEU A 72 2.57 -4.08 12.40
C LEU A 72 2.46 -5.60 12.26
N ALA A 73 3.49 -6.26 11.70
CA ALA A 73 3.52 -7.72 11.58
C ALA A 73 3.51 -8.41 12.96
N ILE A 74 4.22 -7.86 13.95
CA ILE A 74 4.20 -8.33 15.33
C ILE A 74 2.78 -8.24 15.88
N ILE A 75 2.11 -7.08 15.77
CA ILE A 75 0.74 -6.90 16.29
C ILE A 75 -0.24 -7.90 15.64
N VAL A 76 -0.13 -8.18 14.34
CA VAL A 76 -0.98 -9.17 13.67
C VAL A 76 -0.72 -10.58 14.23
N THR A 77 0.55 -10.95 14.41
CA THR A 77 0.95 -12.27 14.91
C THR A 77 0.57 -12.47 16.38
N ASP A 78 0.61 -11.39 17.18
CA ASP A 78 0.20 -11.40 18.59
C ASP A 78 -1.31 -11.63 18.76
N LYS A 79 -2.13 -11.26 17.75
CA LYS A 79 -3.57 -11.52 17.77
C LYS A 79 -3.90 -12.97 17.45
N ASN A 80 -3.19 -13.58 16.49
CA ASN A 80 -3.28 -15.00 16.18
C ASN A 80 -2.00 -15.46 15.46
N CYS A 81 -1.33 -16.46 16.03
CA CYS A 81 -0.07 -16.99 15.51
C CYS A 81 -0.22 -17.74 14.19
N ASP A 82 -1.44 -18.14 13.82
CA ASP A 82 -1.70 -18.87 12.59
C ASP A 82 -1.83 -17.94 11.36
N HIS A 83 -1.75 -16.62 11.56
CA HIS A 83 -1.68 -15.66 10.46
C HIS A 83 -0.34 -15.74 9.73
N LYS A 84 -0.40 -15.88 8.39
CA LYS A 84 0.79 -15.99 7.55
C LYS A 84 0.99 -14.76 6.68
N ALA A 85 2.21 -14.24 6.63
CA ALA A 85 2.56 -13.18 5.69
C ALA A 85 2.70 -13.74 4.26
N ASP A 86 1.97 -13.16 3.30
CA ASP A 86 2.09 -13.44 1.87
C ASP A 86 2.12 -12.12 1.09
N LEU A 87 3.24 -11.81 0.43
CA LEU A 87 3.41 -10.55 -0.28
C LEU A 87 2.76 -10.54 -1.68
N LYS A 88 2.35 -11.70 -2.21
CA LYS A 88 1.83 -11.85 -3.57
C LYS A 88 0.32 -12.07 -3.58
N GLN A 89 -0.19 -12.97 -2.74
CA GLN A 89 -1.60 -13.38 -2.73
C GLN A 89 -2.16 -13.39 -1.29
N ALA A 90 -2.19 -12.22 -0.67
CA ALA A 90 -2.85 -12.06 0.62
C ALA A 90 -4.35 -11.84 0.48
N LYS A 91 -5.13 -12.51 1.36
CA LYS A 91 -6.56 -12.24 1.53
C LYS A 91 -6.79 -10.85 2.10
N PHE A 92 -6.02 -10.47 3.12
CA PHE A 92 -6.07 -9.13 3.70
C PHE A 92 -4.79 -8.35 3.40
N THR A 93 -4.94 -7.10 2.99
CA THR A 93 -3.83 -6.17 2.80
C THR A 93 -4.00 -4.98 3.72
N ILE A 94 -3.01 -4.79 4.58
CA ILE A 94 -2.89 -3.62 5.44
C ILE A 94 -2.24 -2.51 4.61
N LEU A 95 -2.99 -1.46 4.31
CA LEU A 95 -2.45 -0.26 3.71
C LEU A 95 -1.99 0.71 4.79
N VAL A 96 -0.78 1.22 4.61
CA VAL A 96 -0.18 2.27 5.43
C VAL A 96 0.25 3.38 4.49
N GLU A 97 -0.49 4.49 4.49
CA GLU A 97 -0.18 5.67 3.69
C GLU A 97 0.17 6.82 4.63
N VAL A 98 1.44 7.22 4.63
CA VAL A 98 1.92 8.35 5.42
C VAL A 98 1.97 9.59 4.55
N MET A 99 1.30 10.67 4.95
CA MET A 99 1.34 11.96 4.28
C MET A 99 1.71 13.07 5.27
N LYS A 100 2.91 13.64 5.11
CA LYS A 100 3.46 14.62 6.06
C LYS A 100 3.42 14.10 7.51
N ASN A 101 2.59 14.67 8.37
CA ASN A 101 2.44 14.33 9.78
C ASN A 101 1.24 13.43 10.09
N ILE A 102 0.53 12.93 9.08
CA ILE A 102 -0.65 12.08 9.23
C ILE A 102 -0.33 10.69 8.66
N CYS A 103 -0.75 9.65 9.37
CA CYS A 103 -0.73 8.27 8.89
C CYS A 103 -2.18 7.79 8.71
N CYS A 104 -2.45 7.18 7.57
CA CYS A 104 -3.74 6.63 7.21
C CYS A 104 -3.61 5.11 7.07
N LEU A 105 -4.48 4.38 7.77
CA LEU A 105 -4.48 2.92 7.83
C LEU A 105 -5.81 2.37 7.31
N ALA A 106 -5.74 1.22 6.62
CA ALA A 106 -6.91 0.44 6.23
C ALA A 106 -6.55 -1.05 6.11
N VAL A 107 -7.54 -1.92 6.32
CA VAL A 107 -7.44 -3.35 6.07
C VAL A 107 -8.40 -3.68 4.93
N ILE A 108 -7.84 -4.15 3.82
CA ILE A 108 -8.59 -4.36 2.59
C ILE A 108 -8.57 -5.83 2.23
N GLN A 109 -9.73 -6.37 1.90
CA GLN A 109 -9.82 -7.70 1.32
C GLN A 109 -9.51 -7.69 -0.19
N ASP A 110 -8.76 -8.69 -0.66
CA ASP A 110 -8.52 -8.96 -2.09
C ASP A 110 -7.91 -7.75 -2.85
N TYR A 111 -6.97 -7.04 -2.21
CA TYR A 111 -6.38 -5.80 -2.74
C TYR A 111 -5.69 -5.98 -4.11
N PHE A 112 -5.00 -7.11 -4.30
CA PHE A 112 -4.32 -7.42 -5.55
C PHE A 112 -5.28 -7.77 -6.68
N ASP A 113 -6.38 -8.46 -6.35
CA ASP A 113 -7.45 -8.78 -7.31
C ASP A 113 -8.19 -7.54 -7.78
N LEU A 114 -8.33 -6.55 -6.89
CA LEU A 114 -8.86 -5.23 -7.21
C LEU A 114 -7.84 -4.32 -7.91
N ARG A 115 -6.74 -4.88 -8.44
CA ARG A 115 -5.68 -4.15 -9.17
C ARG A 115 -5.17 -2.93 -8.39
N LYS A 116 -4.99 -3.08 -7.07
CA LYS A 116 -4.53 -1.99 -6.18
C LYS A 116 -5.44 -0.75 -6.24
N PHE A 117 -6.74 -0.96 -6.44
CA PHE A 117 -7.76 0.08 -6.54
C PHE A 117 -7.51 1.06 -7.70
N ASN A 118 -6.78 0.61 -8.73
CA ASN A 118 -6.66 1.32 -9.99
C ASN A 118 -7.92 1.08 -10.81
N ILE A 119 -8.78 2.09 -10.90
CA ILE A 119 -10.09 1.97 -11.55
C ILE A 119 -9.93 1.75 -13.04
N THR A 120 -8.99 2.46 -13.67
CA THR A 120 -8.71 2.33 -15.11
C THR A 120 -8.30 0.89 -15.43
N GLU A 121 -7.37 0.31 -14.68
CA GLU A 121 -6.96 -1.09 -14.88
C GLU A 121 -8.07 -2.09 -14.53
N LEU A 122 -8.90 -1.80 -13.53
CA LEU A 122 -10.00 -2.67 -13.12
C LEU A 122 -11.11 -2.74 -14.19
N SER A 123 -11.33 -1.62 -14.90
CA SER A 123 -12.32 -1.50 -15.97
C SER A 123 -11.86 -2.04 -17.32
N LYS A 124 -10.59 -2.40 -17.50
CA LYS A 124 -10.15 -3.02 -18.75
C LYS A 124 -10.79 -4.40 -18.89
N CYS A 125 -11.47 -4.64 -20.01
CA CYS A 125 -11.88 -5.98 -20.41
C CYS A 125 -10.64 -6.80 -20.78
N PRO A 126 -10.59 -8.12 -20.52
CA PRO A 126 -9.43 -8.97 -20.85
C PRO A 126 -9.09 -9.14 -22.35
N LEU A 127 -9.52 -8.25 -23.24
CA LEU A 127 -9.44 -8.45 -24.70
C LEU A 127 -8.38 -7.61 -25.44
N GLU A 128 -7.42 -7.02 -24.75
CA GLU A 128 -6.34 -6.25 -25.41
C GLU A 128 -4.98 -6.61 -24.78
N ALA A 129 -4.54 -7.85 -24.98
CA ALA A 129 -3.13 -8.24 -24.90
C ALA A 129 -2.59 -8.31 -26.33
N GLY A 130 -2.57 -7.17 -27.02
CA GLY A 130 -1.96 -6.99 -28.33
C GLY A 130 -0.86 -5.94 -28.25
N ASP A 131 0.34 -6.34 -28.65
CA ASP A 131 1.64 -5.65 -28.69
C ASP A 131 1.68 -4.12 -28.51
N THR A 132 2.56 -3.68 -27.61
CA THR A 132 3.47 -2.57 -27.93
C THR A 132 4.83 -2.82 -27.29
N THR A 133 5.76 -3.27 -28.12
CA THR A 133 7.21 -3.26 -27.90
C THR A 133 7.70 -1.84 -27.66
N ILE A 134 8.33 -1.56 -26.50
CA ILE A 134 9.29 -0.45 -26.36
C ILE A 134 10.48 -0.98 -25.56
N GLY A 135 11.66 -0.89 -26.18
CA GLY A 135 12.91 -1.49 -25.75
C GLY A 135 13.46 -0.93 -24.44
N ASN A 136 14.10 -1.83 -23.69
CA ASN A 136 15.02 -1.47 -22.62
C ASN A 136 16.30 -0.93 -23.24
N GLU A 137 16.54 0.38 -23.11
CA GLU A 137 17.90 0.91 -23.04
C GLU A 137 18.24 1.15 -21.57
N GLN A 138 19.11 0.30 -21.05
CA GLN A 138 19.94 0.62 -19.89
C GLN A 138 20.91 1.73 -20.28
N LYS A 139 20.97 2.80 -19.49
CA LYS A 139 22.20 3.57 -19.36
C LYS A 139 22.37 3.98 -17.90
N GLU A 140 23.32 3.31 -17.26
CA GLU A 140 24.05 3.82 -16.11
C GLU A 140 24.63 5.19 -16.45
N LEU A 141 24.56 6.13 -15.52
CA LEU A 141 25.60 7.14 -15.36
C LEU A 141 25.64 7.56 -13.89
N SER A 142 26.64 7.01 -13.20
CA SER A 142 27.32 7.70 -12.11
C SER A 142 27.84 9.04 -12.64
N ASP A 143 27.76 10.10 -11.85
CA ASP A 143 28.92 10.91 -11.50
C ASP A 143 28.55 11.89 -10.38
N GLU A 144 29.48 11.94 -9.42
CA GLU A 144 29.54 12.85 -8.30
C GLU A 144 29.80 14.30 -8.74
N ASP A 145 29.71 15.18 -7.74
CA ASP A 145 30.21 16.57 -7.68
C ASP A 145 29.26 17.69 -8.13
N CYS A 146 28.51 18.21 -7.15
CA CYS A 146 28.19 19.63 -7.09
C CYS A 146 28.96 20.26 -5.92
N VAL A 147 30.10 20.86 -6.28
CA VAL A 147 30.91 21.77 -5.46
C VAL A 147 30.04 22.94 -4.97
N GLU A 148 30.00 23.17 -3.66
CA GLU A 148 29.39 24.35 -3.06
C GLU A 148 30.24 25.62 -3.29
N PRO A 149 29.60 26.80 -3.37
CA PRO A 149 30.24 28.03 -3.84
C PRO A 149 31.09 28.74 -2.78
N ASN A 150 32.19 29.32 -3.25
CA ASN A 150 33.07 30.28 -2.56
C ASN A 150 32.36 31.24 -1.59
N LYS A 151 32.92 31.40 -0.38
CA LYS A 151 32.81 32.64 0.41
C LYS A 151 33.96 32.82 1.41
N LYS A 152 34.79 33.83 1.06
CA LYS A 152 35.74 34.64 1.86
C LYS A 152 36.98 33.97 2.44
#